data_AF-A0A090WYM1-F1
#
_entry.id   AF-A0A090WYM1-F1
#
_cell.length_a   1.000
_cell.length_b   1.000
_cell.length_c   1.000
_cell.angle_alpha   90.00
_cell.angle_beta   90.00
_cell.angle_gamma   90.00
#
_symmetry.space_group_name_H-M   'P 1'
#
loop_
_entity.id
_entity.type
_entity.pdbx_description
1 polymer ?
#
loop_
_entity_poly.entity_id
_entity_poly.type
_entity_poly.pdbx_seq_one_letter_code
_entity_poly.pdbx_strand_id
1 'polypeptide(L)'
;MELPKQRDLKPEAYQDIKDLAWFSNGYYSVYKMEDNNYQYNDLRYPLLDDKDPNSSVFKMKLFKEGGRLNMIPFEPESRDFKAAIANLWERTKGI
;
A
#
# COMPACT_ATOMS: atom_id res chain seq x y z
N MET A 1 6.07 -8.92 -15.60
CA MET A 1 5.93 -9.63 -14.32
C MET A 1 4.84 -8.92 -13.55
N GLU A 2 3.80 -9.63 -13.10
CA GLU A 2 2.75 -9.02 -12.28
C GLU A 2 3.20 -9.05 -10.81
N LEU A 3 3.02 -7.93 -10.10
CA LEU A 3 3.30 -7.89 -8.67
C LEU A 3 2.25 -8.72 -7.92
N PRO A 4 2.66 -9.65 -7.04
CA PRO A 4 1.72 -10.46 -6.29
C PRO A 4 0.89 -9.57 -5.33
N LYS A 5 -0.42 -9.82 -5.31
CA LYS A 5 -1.37 -9.11 -4.43
C LYS A 5 -1.58 -9.90 -3.14
N GLN A 6 -0.90 -9.53 -2.06
CA GLN A 6 -1.08 -10.17 -0.74
C GLN A 6 -2.40 -9.73 -0.10
N ARG A 7 -3.07 -10.66 0.60
CA ARG A 7 -4.42 -10.51 1.17
C ARG A 7 -4.49 -11.09 2.58
N ASP A 8 -3.57 -10.70 3.47
CA ASP A 8 -3.58 -11.19 4.86
C ASP A 8 -4.84 -10.76 5.62
N LEU A 9 -5.46 -9.65 5.19
CA LEU A 9 -6.84 -9.31 5.52
C LEU A 9 -7.70 -9.38 4.26
N LYS A 10 -8.88 -9.98 4.40
CA LYS A 10 -9.83 -10.21 3.32
C LYS A 10 -10.99 -9.22 3.37
N PRO A 11 -11.38 -8.58 2.24
CA PRO A 11 -12.53 -7.67 2.17
C PRO A 11 -13.84 -8.26 2.70
N GLU A 12 -14.02 -9.58 2.57
CA GLU A 12 -15.24 -10.28 3.00
C GLU A 12 -15.35 -10.32 4.53
N ALA A 13 -14.24 -10.21 5.24
CA ALA A 13 -14.17 -10.28 6.71
C ALA A 13 -14.04 -8.90 7.37
N TYR A 14 -13.63 -7.87 6.62
CA TYR A 14 -13.35 -6.54 7.15
C TYR A 14 -13.90 -5.45 6.24
N GLN A 15 -14.91 -4.71 6.72
CA GLN A 15 -15.50 -3.59 5.96
C GLN A 15 -14.45 -2.52 5.62
N ASP A 16 -13.54 -2.20 6.54
CA ASP A 16 -12.48 -1.21 6.30
C ASP A 16 -11.55 -1.64 5.14
N ILE A 17 -11.29 -2.94 4.99
CA ILE A 17 -10.50 -3.48 3.87
C ILE A 17 -11.29 -3.47 2.56
N LYS A 18 -12.61 -3.69 2.63
CA LYS A 18 -13.49 -3.55 1.46
C LYS A 18 -13.51 -2.12 0.94
N ASP A 19 -13.57 -1.14 1.82
CA ASP A 19 -13.56 0.28 1.46
C ASP A 19 -12.20 0.70 0.87
N LEU A 20 -11.09 0.24 1.47
CA LEU A 20 -9.75 0.45 0.93
C LEU A 20 -9.55 -0.24 -0.44
N ALA A 21 -10.05 -1.47 -0.59
CA ALA A 21 -10.02 -2.19 -1.86
C ALA A 21 -10.75 -1.42 -2.98
N TRP A 22 -11.91 -0.83 -2.67
CA TRP A 22 -12.63 0.05 -3.57
C TRP A 22 -11.82 1.33 -3.88
N PHE A 23 -11.27 1.98 -2.86
CA PHE A 23 -10.44 3.19 -3.01
C PHE A 23 -9.27 2.98 -3.98
N SER A 24 -8.59 1.83 -3.87
CA SER A 24 -7.46 1.47 -4.73
C SER A 24 -7.84 0.75 -6.02
N ASN A 25 -9.13 0.72 -6.38
CA ASN A 25 -9.64 0.05 -7.58
C ASN A 25 -9.18 -1.42 -7.70
N GLY A 26 -9.05 -2.13 -6.57
CA GLY A 26 -8.55 -3.50 -6.51
C GLY A 26 -7.03 -3.69 -6.69
N TYR A 27 -6.27 -2.59 -6.83
CA TYR A 27 -4.80 -2.59 -6.93
C TYR A 27 -4.19 -2.25 -5.57
N TYR A 28 -4.21 -3.22 -4.67
CA TYR A 28 -3.60 -3.08 -3.34
C TYR A 28 -2.98 -4.39 -2.89
N SER A 29 -2.21 -4.34 -1.79
CA SER A 29 -1.78 -5.50 -1.00
C SER A 29 -1.96 -5.21 0.49
N VAL A 30 -2.21 -6.26 1.28
CA VAL A 30 -2.23 -6.19 2.74
C VAL A 30 -1.28 -7.25 3.29
N TYR A 31 -0.26 -6.80 4.01
CA TYR A 31 0.74 -7.64 4.65
C TYR A 31 0.55 -7.61 6.16
N LYS A 32 0.59 -8.76 6.82
CA LYS A 32 0.65 -8.86 8.27
C LYS A 32 2.02 -8.39 8.74
N MET A 33 2.02 -7.52 9.73
CA MET A 33 3.20 -7.07 10.45
C MET A 33 3.20 -7.63 11.88
N GLU A 34 4.21 -7.25 12.66
CA GLU A 34 4.30 -7.55 14.10
C GLU A 34 3.13 -6.91 14.89
N ASP A 35 2.91 -7.41 16.11
CA ASP A 35 1.92 -6.90 17.06
C ASP A 35 0.48 -6.79 16.54
N ASN A 36 0.06 -7.73 15.67
CA ASN A 36 -1.26 -7.73 15.02
C ASN A 36 -1.56 -6.47 14.20
N ASN A 37 -0.53 -5.76 13.77
CA ASN A 37 -0.66 -4.67 12.80
C ASN A 37 -0.59 -5.23 11.37
N TYR A 38 -1.00 -4.41 10.41
CA TYR A 38 -0.91 -4.73 9.00
C TYR A 38 -0.39 -3.52 8.23
N GLN A 39 0.23 -3.77 7.09
CA GLN A 39 0.59 -2.74 6.13
C GLN A 39 -0.34 -2.84 4.93
N TYR A 40 -1.00 -1.73 4.61
CA TYR A 40 -1.75 -1.55 3.39
C TYR A 40 -0.89 -0.82 2.37
N ASN A 41 -0.76 -1.37 1.16
CA ASN A 41 -0.04 -0.74 0.05
C ASN A 41 -1.02 -0.48 -1.09
N ASP A 42 -1.13 0.77 -1.55
CA ASP A 42 -1.81 1.10 -2.80
C ASP A 42 -0.83 0.90 -3.95
N LEU A 43 -1.14 -0.03 -4.85
CA LEU A 43 -0.26 -0.45 -5.96
C LEU A 43 -0.48 0.39 -7.22
N ARG A 44 -1.38 1.38 -7.19
CA ARG A 44 -1.49 2.37 -8.28
C ARG A 44 -0.36 3.39 -8.23
N TYR A 45 0.23 3.57 -7.04
CA TYR A 45 1.34 4.47 -6.81
C TYR A 45 2.69 3.76 -7.00
N PRO A 46 3.77 4.53 -7.23
CA PRO A 46 5.10 3.98 -7.47
C PRO A 46 5.59 3.11 -6.33
N LEU A 47 6.38 2.12 -6.70
CA LEU A 47 7.25 1.37 -5.81
C LEU A 47 8.64 2.02 -5.79
N LEU A 48 9.30 2.03 -4.63
CA LEU A 48 10.72 2.36 -4.54
C LEU A 48 11.59 1.24 -5.14
N ASP A 49 11.15 -0.01 -5.00
CA ASP A 49 11.74 -1.23 -5.55
C ASP A 49 10.66 -1.99 -6.34
N ASP A 50 10.86 -2.15 -7.63
CA ASP A 50 9.92 -2.79 -8.56
C ASP A 50 9.71 -4.29 -8.31
N LYS A 51 10.54 -4.90 -7.45
CA LYS A 51 10.43 -6.30 -7.03
C LYS A 51 9.82 -6.46 -5.65
N ASP A 52 9.69 -5.38 -4.88
CA ASP A 52 9.11 -5.41 -3.54
C ASP A 52 7.80 -4.61 -3.46
N PRO A 53 6.63 -5.27 -3.39
CA PRO A 53 5.35 -4.59 -3.20
C PRO A 53 5.22 -3.84 -1.86
N ASN A 54 6.08 -4.09 -0.86
CA ASN A 54 6.16 -3.32 0.39
C ASN A 54 6.90 -1.99 0.27
N SER A 55 7.58 -1.80 -0.86
CA SER A 55 8.26 -0.56 -1.19
C SER A 55 7.31 0.50 -1.77
N SER A 56 5.98 0.28 -1.76
CA SER A 56 5.03 1.30 -2.22
C SER A 56 5.22 2.60 -1.45
N VAL A 57 5.30 3.69 -2.21
CA VAL A 57 5.36 5.05 -1.68
C VAL A 57 4.06 5.40 -0.95
N PHE A 58 2.93 4.85 -1.41
CA PHE A 58 1.64 5.02 -0.76
C PHE A 58 1.32 3.80 0.09
N LYS A 59 1.70 3.87 1.37
CA LYS A 59 1.43 2.82 2.35
C LYS A 59 0.91 3.37 3.67
N MET A 60 0.09 2.57 4.34
CA MET A 60 -0.55 2.91 5.61
C MET A 60 -0.39 1.75 6.59
N LYS A 61 -0.16 2.07 7.87
CA LYS A 61 -0.24 1.08 8.94
C LYS A 61 -1.69 0.93 9.36
N LEU A 62 -2.21 -0.29 9.36
CA LEU A 62 -3.51 -0.64 9.89
C LEU A 62 -3.35 -1.29 11.28
N PHE A 63 -4.18 -0.90 12.22
CA PHE A 63 -4.20 -1.45 13.58
C PHE A 63 -5.63 -1.55 14.08
N LYS A 64 -5.88 -2.47 15.02
CA LYS A 64 -7.21 -2.63 15.60
C LYS A 64 -7.48 -1.55 16.64
N GLU A 65 -8.60 -0.85 16.52
CA GLU A 65 -9.08 0.12 17.49
C GLU A 65 -10.61 0.08 17.53
N GLY A 66 -11.20 -0.06 18.73
CA GLY A 66 -12.66 -0.04 18.89
C GLY A 66 -13.42 -1.10 18.08
N GLY A 67 -12.81 -2.26 17.81
CA GLY A 67 -13.41 -3.33 17.00
C GLY A 67 -13.35 -3.13 15.49
N ARG A 68 -12.71 -2.05 15.02
CA ARG A 68 -12.46 -1.74 13.61
C ARG A 68 -10.97 -1.69 13.31
N LEU A 69 -10.61 -1.58 12.05
CA LEU A 69 -9.25 -1.22 11.64
C LEU A 69 -9.18 0.29 11.51
N ASN A 70 -8.35 0.93 12.33
CA ASN A 70 -7.92 2.30 12.12
C ASN A 70 -6.57 2.32 11.38
N MET A 71 -6.16 3.48 10.89
CA MET A 71 -5.03 3.64 10.01
C MET A 71 -4.23 4.91 10.29
N ILE A 72 -2.91 4.81 10.17
CA ILE A 72 -1.99 5.94 10.22
C ILE A 72 -1.11 5.87 8.96
N PRO A 73 -0.91 6.99 8.23
CA PRO A 73 -0.01 7.03 7.09
C PRO A 73 1.43 6.78 7.53
N PHE A 74 2.24 6.17 6.68
CA PHE A 74 3.69 6.19 6.91
C PHE A 74 4.27 7.55 6.54
N GLU A 75 5.20 8.05 7.35
CA GLU A 75 6.08 9.14 6.92
C GLU A 75 7.11 8.58 5.95
N PRO A 76 7.16 9.07 4.69
CA PRO A 76 8.13 8.58 3.74
C PRO A 76 9.53 9.11 4.07
N GLU A 77 10.55 8.26 3.93
CA GLU A 77 11.94 8.73 3.94
C GLU A 77 12.17 9.65 2.73
N SER A 78 12.60 10.89 3.00
CA SER A 78 12.56 11.98 2.00
C SER A 78 13.41 11.76 0.75
N ARG A 79 14.46 10.95 0.84
CA ARG A 79 15.39 10.69 -0.27
C ARG A 79 14.77 9.74 -1.30
N ASP A 80 14.22 8.63 -0.84
CA ASP A 80 13.68 7.59 -1.71
C ASP A 80 12.34 8.04 -2.33
N PHE A 81 11.56 8.81 -1.58
CA PHE A 81 10.34 9.42 -2.09
C PHE A 81 10.57 10.30 -3.33
N LYS A 82 11.57 11.19 -3.30
CA LYS A 82 11.88 12.08 -4.44
C LYS A 82 12.26 11.29 -5.68
N ALA A 83 13.07 10.24 -5.52
CA ALA A 83 13.49 9.39 -6.63
C ALA A 83 12.29 8.65 -7.25
N ALA A 84 11.40 8.08 -6.44
CA ALA A 84 10.25 7.35 -6.95
C ALA A 84 9.21 8.24 -7.64
N ILE A 85 8.99 9.47 -7.15
CA ILE A 85 8.14 10.45 -7.83
C ILE A 85 8.78 10.91 -9.15
N ALA A 86 10.09 11.11 -9.20
CA ALA A 86 10.78 11.43 -10.44
C ALA A 86 10.64 10.30 -11.47
N ASN A 87 10.83 9.04 -11.06
CA ASN A 87 10.66 7.87 -11.93
C ASN A 87 9.21 7.73 -12.44
N LEU A 88 8.21 8.00 -11.59
CA LEU A 88 6.81 8.04 -12.02
C LEU A 88 6.58 9.11 -13.07
N TRP A 89 7.13 10.31 -12.85
CA TRP A 89 6.97 11.43 -13.76
C TRP A 89 7.53 11.08 -15.14
N GLU A 90 8.73 10.51 -15.23
CA GLU A 90 9.29 10.07 -16.51
C GLU A 90 8.40 9.03 -17.20
N ARG A 91 7.93 8.00 -16.48
CA ARG A 91 7.00 7.00 -17.03
C ARG A 91 5.69 7.61 -17.54
N THR A 92 5.18 8.62 -16.84
CA THR A 92 3.91 9.28 -17.19
C THR A 92 4.03 10.11 -18.48
N LYS A 93 5.23 10.58 -18.82
CA LYS A 93 5.47 11.29 -20.10
C LYS A 93 5.35 10.39 -21.32
N GLY A 94 5.44 9.06 -21.15
CA GLY A 94 5.29 8.10 -22.25
C GLY A 94 6.42 8.12 -23.27
N ILE A 95 7.60 8.63 -22.89
CA ILE A 95 8.86 8.58 -23.65
C ILE A 95 9.69 7.37 -23.26
#